data_AF-A0A250J6I4-F1
#
_entry.id   AF-A0A250J6I4-F1
#
_cell.length_a   1.000
_cell.length_b   1.000
_cell.length_c   1.000
_cell.angle_alpha   90.00
_cell.angle_beta   90.00
_cell.angle_gamma   90.00
#
_symmetry.space_group_name_H-M   'P 1'
#
loop_
_entity.id
_entity.type
_entity.pdbx_description
1 polymer ?
#
loop_
_entity_poly.entity_id
_entity_poly.type
_entity_poly.pdbx_seq_one_letter_code
_entity_poly.pdbx_strand_id
1 'polypeptide(L)'
;MTNPLILSDAQQTIGRRWNDGQSLDQARILGLARDALDFISATGQWYPFDDSRVGGWHHGSPPAADERSTQLHEQLCKTEAFFERLLNDPTAADEQPAIQVILDALRFISSTRQHEAFAHFLEHLEANAPPYVMAAFDSREEAEAWLQKHPSPPLFAEVLIGNKPHDVVYVRETNFRRLPWNRRLHQYLSWLEEFDPPDAEASFSTLEEAEAWLMRQAHPAKRTWVKVAGEFYLAVYYSNINHRALFPMSMAVRGSKELKSS
;
A
#
# COMPACT_ATOMS: atom_id res chain seq x y z
N MET A 1 -16.81 -14.37 -12.90
CA MET A 1 -15.38 -14.39 -12.48
C MET A 1 -14.89 -12.97 -12.54
N THR A 2 -14.58 -12.36 -11.40
CA THR A 2 -13.98 -11.02 -11.32
C THR A 2 -12.61 -11.06 -12.00
N ASN A 3 -12.32 -10.11 -12.89
CA ASN A 3 -11.02 -10.03 -13.56
C ASN A 3 -9.97 -9.57 -12.54
N PRO A 4 -9.00 -10.42 -12.14
CA PRO A 4 -7.96 -10.06 -11.17
C PRO A 4 -7.00 -8.97 -11.68
N LEU A 5 -7.09 -8.59 -12.96
CA LEU A 5 -6.27 -7.56 -13.59
C LEU A 5 -6.94 -6.19 -13.65
N ILE A 6 -8.17 -6.04 -13.13
CA ILE A 6 -8.94 -4.81 -13.35
C ILE A 6 -8.28 -3.54 -12.79
N LEU A 7 -7.63 -3.62 -11.62
CA LEU A 7 -6.84 -2.51 -11.09
C LEU A 7 -5.54 -2.29 -11.89
N SER A 8 -4.92 -3.36 -12.39
CA SER A 8 -3.70 -3.27 -13.22
C SER A 8 -3.98 -2.58 -14.56
N ASP A 9 -5.08 -2.89 -15.23
CA ASP A 9 -5.44 -2.27 -16.51
C ASP A 9 -5.73 -0.76 -16.33
N ALA A 10 -6.35 -0.39 -15.21
CA ALA A 10 -6.54 1.00 -14.79
C ALA A 10 -5.20 1.71 -14.54
N GLN A 11 -4.28 1.08 -13.80
CA GLN A 11 -2.93 1.61 -13.57
C GLN A 11 -2.15 1.79 -14.87
N GLN A 12 -2.22 0.85 -15.81
CA GLN A 12 -1.57 0.96 -17.13
C GLN A 12 -2.13 2.15 -17.92
N THR A 13 -3.44 2.39 -17.84
CA THR A 13 -4.09 3.53 -18.50
C THR A 13 -3.59 4.86 -17.93
N ILE A 14 -3.40 4.96 -16.61
CA ILE A 14 -2.74 6.11 -15.99
C ILE A 14 -1.31 6.25 -16.50
N GLY A 15 -0.55 5.15 -16.53
CA GLY A 15 0.84 5.13 -17.01
C GLY A 15 1.00 5.58 -18.46
N ARG A 16 0.12 5.14 -19.38
CA ARG A 16 0.13 5.59 -20.78
C ARG A 16 -0.12 7.09 -20.94
N ARG A 17 -0.83 7.69 -19.99
CA ARG A 17 -1.13 9.13 -19.97
C ARG A 17 -0.10 9.96 -19.21
N TRP A 18 0.82 9.30 -18.50
CA TRP A 18 1.91 9.96 -17.81
C TRP A 18 2.95 10.45 -18.81
N ASN A 19 3.28 11.74 -18.76
CA ASN A 19 4.31 12.35 -19.60
C ASN A 19 5.10 13.40 -18.82
N ASP A 20 6.40 13.50 -19.05
CA ASP A 20 7.30 14.44 -18.38
C ASP A 20 6.98 15.91 -18.69
N GLY A 21 6.26 16.17 -19.79
CA GLY A 21 5.81 17.52 -20.19
C GLY A 21 4.44 17.93 -19.66
N GLN A 22 3.77 17.12 -18.83
CA GLN A 22 2.43 17.44 -18.32
C GLN A 22 2.45 18.56 -17.26
N SER A 23 1.33 19.24 -17.07
CA SER A 23 1.22 20.24 -16.00
C SER A 23 1.33 19.59 -14.62
N LEU A 24 1.82 20.34 -13.64
CA LEU A 24 1.88 19.88 -12.24
C LEU A 24 0.50 19.43 -11.72
N ASP A 25 -0.57 20.10 -12.12
CA ASP A 25 -1.92 19.73 -11.72
C ASP A 25 -2.37 18.40 -12.36
N GLN A 26 -2.03 18.16 -13.62
CA GLN A 26 -2.31 16.88 -14.27
C GLN A 26 -1.49 15.74 -13.63
N ALA A 27 -0.21 15.98 -13.31
CA ALA A 27 0.62 15.01 -12.61
C ALA A 27 0.03 14.63 -11.24
N ARG A 28 -0.49 15.61 -10.49
CA ARG A 28 -1.18 15.39 -9.21
C ARG A 28 -2.46 14.58 -9.37
N ILE A 29 -3.27 14.88 -10.40
CA ILE A 29 -4.51 14.15 -10.70
C ILE A 29 -4.21 12.68 -11.03
N LEU A 30 -3.26 12.44 -11.94
CA LEU A 30 -2.87 11.08 -12.32
C LEU A 30 -2.23 10.32 -11.17
N GLY A 31 -1.40 10.99 -10.36
CA GLY A 31 -0.79 10.43 -9.16
C GLY A 31 -1.84 10.00 -8.14
N LEU A 32 -2.80 10.88 -7.82
CA LEU A 32 -3.86 10.56 -6.84
C LEU A 32 -4.74 9.41 -7.31
N ALA A 33 -5.06 9.34 -8.61
CA ALA A 33 -5.80 8.22 -9.18
C ALA A 33 -5.03 6.90 -9.07
N ARG A 34 -3.71 6.90 -9.32
CA ARG A 34 -2.85 5.72 -9.13
C ARG A 34 -2.86 5.31 -7.66
N ASP A 35 -2.64 6.27 -6.77
CA ASP A 35 -2.50 6.02 -5.34
C ASP A 35 -3.83 5.51 -4.74
N ALA A 36 -4.97 5.92 -5.27
CA ALA A 36 -6.29 5.38 -4.89
C ALA A 36 -6.44 3.89 -5.25
N LEU A 37 -5.96 3.47 -6.43
CA LEU A 37 -5.94 2.05 -6.83
C LEU A 37 -4.97 1.25 -5.96
N ASP A 38 -3.79 1.83 -5.68
CA ASP A 38 -2.78 1.21 -4.80
C ASP A 38 -3.31 1.06 -3.37
N PHE A 39 -4.04 2.05 -2.87
CA PHE A 39 -4.67 1.99 -1.55
C PHE A 39 -5.64 0.80 -1.44
N ILE A 40 -6.56 0.63 -2.40
CA ILE A 40 -7.50 -0.49 -2.42
C ILE A 40 -6.76 -1.82 -2.45
N SER A 41 -5.70 -1.92 -3.25
CA SER A 41 -4.89 -3.12 -3.38
C SER A 41 -4.10 -3.44 -2.10
N ALA A 42 -3.38 -2.44 -1.55
CA ALA A 42 -2.52 -2.57 -0.38
C ALA A 42 -3.31 -2.86 0.91
N THR A 43 -4.54 -2.35 1.01
CA THR A 43 -5.46 -2.63 2.13
C THR A 43 -6.29 -3.89 1.94
N GLY A 44 -6.15 -4.54 0.78
CA GLY A 44 -6.83 -5.78 0.41
C GLY A 44 -8.35 -5.67 0.26
N GLN A 45 -8.83 -4.51 -0.16
CA GLN A 45 -10.25 -4.19 -0.32
C GLN A 45 -10.83 -4.60 -1.67
N TRP A 46 -10.20 -5.57 -2.35
CA TRP A 46 -10.60 -6.03 -3.68
C TRP A 46 -12.06 -6.45 -3.77
N TYR A 47 -12.54 -7.33 -2.88
CA TYR A 47 -13.93 -7.79 -2.90
C TYR A 47 -14.93 -6.68 -2.53
N PRO A 48 -14.75 -5.92 -1.43
CA PRO A 48 -15.61 -4.76 -1.14
C PRO A 48 -15.68 -3.75 -2.29
N PHE A 49 -14.55 -3.49 -2.95
CA PHE A 49 -14.50 -2.63 -4.13
C PHE A 49 -15.30 -3.22 -5.29
N ASP A 50 -15.06 -4.48 -5.66
CA ASP A 50 -15.79 -5.14 -6.75
C ASP A 50 -17.30 -5.19 -6.49
N ASP A 51 -17.71 -5.52 -5.27
CA ASP A 51 -19.12 -5.57 -4.87
C ASP A 51 -19.76 -4.18 -4.96
N SER A 52 -19.05 -3.10 -4.58
CA SER A 52 -19.56 -1.72 -4.67
C SER A 52 -19.86 -1.27 -6.10
N ARG A 53 -19.11 -1.79 -7.07
CA ARG A 53 -19.28 -1.48 -8.50
C ARG A 53 -20.54 -2.12 -9.09
N VAL A 54 -20.97 -3.25 -8.52
CA VAL A 54 -22.18 -3.96 -8.93
C VAL A 54 -23.41 -3.45 -8.16
N GLY A 55 -23.25 -3.10 -6.89
CA GLY A 55 -24.35 -2.74 -5.98
C GLY A 55 -24.82 -1.29 -6.04
N GLY A 56 -24.08 -0.39 -6.70
CA GLY A 56 -24.38 1.04 -6.76
C GLY A 56 -23.94 1.82 -5.51
N TRP A 57 -23.76 3.13 -5.67
CA TRP A 57 -23.20 4.01 -4.64
C TRP A 57 -24.28 4.57 -3.70
N HIS A 58 -24.08 4.45 -2.39
CA HIS A 58 -24.85 5.20 -1.40
C HIS A 58 -24.04 6.40 -0.93
N HIS A 59 -24.42 7.61 -1.38
CA HIS A 59 -23.85 8.86 -0.87
C HIS A 59 -24.38 9.14 0.54
N GLY A 60 -23.60 8.78 1.57
CA GLY A 60 -23.82 9.29 2.92
C GLY A 60 -23.18 10.67 3.07
N SER A 61 -23.88 11.62 3.71
CA SER A 61 -23.31 12.93 4.05
C SER A 61 -22.02 12.77 4.88
N PRO A 62 -20.97 13.58 4.65
CA PRO A 62 -19.72 13.47 5.39
C PRO A 62 -19.91 13.93 6.86
N PRO A 63 -19.29 13.26 7.84
CA PRO A 63 -19.14 13.81 9.19
C PRO A 63 -18.16 15.01 9.17
N ALA A 64 -18.11 15.77 10.27
CA ALA A 64 -17.20 16.91 10.41
C ALA A 64 -15.74 16.46 10.18
N ALA A 65 -15.14 17.00 9.11
CA ALA A 65 -13.81 16.66 8.65
C ALA A 65 -12.78 17.65 9.21
N ASP A 66 -11.55 17.20 9.44
CA ASP A 66 -10.43 18.10 9.66
C ASP A 66 -10.04 18.84 8.36
N GLU A 67 -9.21 19.87 8.45
CA GLU A 67 -8.79 20.68 7.29
C GLU A 67 -8.09 19.83 6.21
N ARG A 68 -7.32 18.82 6.61
CA ARG A 68 -6.59 17.94 5.70
C ARG A 68 -7.50 17.00 4.93
N SER A 69 -8.48 16.40 5.60
CA SER A 69 -9.52 15.58 4.99
C SER A 69 -10.36 16.41 4.02
N THR A 70 -10.57 17.70 4.33
CA THR A 70 -11.25 18.65 3.44
C THR A 70 -10.43 18.92 2.17
N GLN A 71 -9.11 19.14 2.30
CA GLN A 71 -8.22 19.33 1.15
C GLN A 71 -8.15 18.07 0.28
N LEU A 72 -7.98 16.90 0.89
CA LEU A 72 -7.96 15.62 0.17
C LEU A 72 -9.29 15.36 -0.54
N HIS A 73 -10.42 15.67 0.11
CA HIS A 73 -11.74 15.57 -0.52
C HIS A 73 -11.84 16.46 -1.77
N GLU A 74 -11.38 17.71 -1.70
CA GLU A 74 -11.35 18.61 -2.87
C GLU A 74 -10.47 18.03 -3.99
N GLN A 75 -9.32 17.46 -3.67
CA GLN A 75 -8.43 16.82 -4.64
C GLN A 75 -9.07 15.58 -5.29
N LEU A 76 -9.78 14.76 -4.51
CA LEU A 76 -10.55 13.62 -5.02
C LEU A 76 -11.64 14.09 -5.99
N CYS A 77 -12.42 15.12 -5.64
CA CYS A 77 -13.44 15.68 -6.54
C CYS A 77 -12.84 16.24 -7.84
N LYS A 78 -11.70 16.94 -7.76
CA LYS A 78 -10.98 17.44 -8.96
C LYS A 78 -10.51 16.30 -9.86
N THR A 79 -10.00 15.23 -9.25
CA THR A 79 -9.53 14.04 -9.96
C THR A 79 -10.70 13.32 -10.62
N GLU A 80 -11.81 13.15 -9.90
CA GLU A 80 -13.04 12.57 -10.44
C GLU A 80 -13.54 13.36 -11.66
N ALA A 81 -13.68 14.69 -11.54
CA ALA A 81 -14.13 15.54 -12.63
C ALA A 81 -13.19 15.52 -13.86
N PHE A 82 -11.89 15.25 -13.68
CA PHE A 82 -10.97 15.03 -14.78
C PHE A 82 -11.29 13.73 -15.53
N PHE A 83 -11.41 12.61 -14.80
CA PHE A 83 -11.69 11.31 -15.42
C PHE A 83 -13.11 11.21 -15.98
N GLU A 84 -14.09 11.93 -15.42
CA GLU A 84 -15.43 12.06 -16.00
C GLU A 84 -15.42 12.75 -17.36
N ARG A 85 -14.66 13.85 -17.48
CA ARG A 85 -14.48 14.52 -18.79
C ARG A 85 -13.80 13.60 -19.78
N LEU A 86 -12.82 12.83 -19.32
CA LEU A 86 -12.10 11.89 -20.17
C LEU A 86 -12.97 10.70 -20.62
N LEU A 87 -13.86 10.21 -19.75
CA LEU A 87 -14.80 9.15 -20.09
C LEU A 87 -15.74 9.58 -21.23
N ASN A 88 -16.10 10.87 -21.26
CA ASN A 88 -16.94 11.47 -22.30
C ASN A 88 -16.16 11.89 -23.57
N ASP A 89 -14.84 11.73 -23.58
CA ASP A 89 -14.01 12.03 -24.76
C ASP A 89 -14.06 10.87 -25.77
N PRO A 90 -14.56 11.08 -26.99
CA PRO A 90 -14.61 10.04 -28.02
C PRO A 90 -13.25 9.45 -28.38
N THR A 91 -12.15 10.18 -28.14
CA THR A 91 -10.78 9.72 -28.42
C THR A 91 -10.26 8.73 -27.38
N ALA A 92 -10.95 8.58 -26.25
CA ALA A 92 -10.60 7.64 -25.18
C ALA A 92 -11.46 6.36 -25.19
N ALA A 93 -12.16 6.06 -26.28
CA ALA A 93 -13.10 4.93 -26.38
C ALA A 93 -12.52 3.59 -25.90
N ASP A 94 -11.28 3.26 -26.31
CA ASP A 94 -10.60 2.01 -25.93
C ASP A 94 -10.17 1.97 -24.46
N GLU A 95 -10.17 3.12 -23.78
CA GLU A 95 -9.76 3.25 -22.38
C GLU A 95 -10.96 3.43 -21.43
N GLN A 96 -12.18 3.56 -21.95
CA GLN A 96 -13.38 3.80 -21.15
C GLN A 96 -13.58 2.78 -20.01
N PRO A 97 -13.40 1.46 -20.21
CA PRO A 97 -13.53 0.50 -19.11
C PRO A 97 -12.53 0.75 -17.97
N ALA A 98 -11.28 1.09 -18.31
CA ALA A 98 -10.24 1.37 -17.33
C ALA A 98 -10.47 2.72 -16.63
N ILE A 99 -10.91 3.74 -17.35
CA ILE A 99 -11.30 5.03 -16.79
C ILE A 99 -12.47 4.86 -15.81
N GLN A 100 -13.45 4.02 -16.15
CA GLN A 100 -14.57 3.72 -15.24
C GLN A 100 -14.07 3.08 -13.94
N VAL A 101 -13.10 2.17 -13.99
CA VAL A 101 -12.49 1.57 -12.78
C VAL A 101 -11.82 2.63 -11.91
N ILE A 102 -11.14 3.61 -12.51
CA ILE A 102 -10.52 4.72 -11.77
C ILE A 102 -11.59 5.55 -11.06
N LEU A 103 -12.66 5.93 -11.77
CA LEU A 103 -13.78 6.66 -11.18
C LEU A 103 -14.43 5.87 -10.04
N ASP A 104 -14.65 4.58 -10.24
CA ASP A 104 -15.21 3.69 -9.22
C ASP A 104 -14.31 3.66 -7.98
N ALA A 105 -12.99 3.63 -8.13
CA ALA A 105 -12.05 3.60 -6.99
C ALA A 105 -12.13 4.89 -6.16
N LEU A 106 -12.15 6.06 -6.81
CA LEU A 106 -12.29 7.35 -6.15
C LEU A 106 -13.62 7.47 -5.40
N ARG A 107 -14.71 7.01 -6.03
CA ARG A 107 -16.06 6.97 -5.46
C ARG A 107 -16.17 5.96 -4.32
N PHE A 108 -15.46 4.83 -4.41
CA PHE A 108 -15.39 3.84 -3.35
C PHE A 108 -14.80 4.43 -2.08
N ILE A 109 -13.62 5.06 -2.17
CA ILE A 109 -12.98 5.72 -1.03
C ILE A 109 -13.91 6.77 -0.42
N SER A 110 -14.54 7.59 -1.27
CA SER A 110 -15.41 8.68 -0.82
C SER A 110 -16.70 8.17 -0.15
N SER A 111 -17.41 7.24 -0.78
CA SER A 111 -18.69 6.70 -0.31
C SER A 111 -18.56 5.83 0.94
N THR A 112 -17.43 5.13 1.09
CA THR A 112 -17.10 4.36 2.29
C THR A 112 -16.41 5.19 3.38
N ARG A 113 -16.26 6.51 3.16
CA ARG A 113 -15.70 7.48 4.10
C ARG A 113 -14.26 7.16 4.54
N GLN A 114 -13.44 6.64 3.64
CA GLN A 114 -12.06 6.22 3.92
C GLN A 114 -11.02 7.34 3.76
N HIS A 115 -11.43 8.62 3.80
CA HIS A 115 -10.53 9.76 3.57
C HIS A 115 -9.34 9.80 4.53
N GLU A 116 -9.55 9.55 5.82
CA GLU A 116 -8.47 9.55 6.83
C GLU A 116 -7.49 8.40 6.61
N ALA A 117 -8.01 7.18 6.39
CA ALA A 117 -7.17 6.01 6.09
C ALA A 117 -6.38 6.20 4.79
N PHE A 118 -7.01 6.80 3.78
CA PHE A 118 -6.35 7.12 2.52
C PHE A 118 -5.29 8.22 2.70
N ALA A 119 -5.56 9.25 3.51
CA ALA A 119 -4.57 10.29 3.84
C ALA A 119 -3.33 9.68 4.52
N HIS A 120 -3.51 8.79 5.49
CA HIS A 120 -2.39 8.09 6.13
C HIS A 120 -1.60 7.20 5.17
N PHE A 121 -2.28 6.59 4.20
CA PHE A 121 -1.62 5.85 3.13
C PHE A 121 -0.81 6.77 2.20
N LEU A 122 -1.33 7.94 1.82
CA LEU A 122 -0.57 8.92 1.04
C LEU A 122 0.68 9.40 1.78
N GLU A 123 0.58 9.72 3.07
CA GLU A 123 1.75 10.06 3.90
C GLU A 123 2.76 8.90 3.98
N HIS A 124 2.30 7.66 3.86
CA HIS A 124 3.16 6.48 3.89
C HIS A 124 3.97 6.38 2.60
N LEU A 125 3.34 6.66 1.46
CA LEU A 125 4.01 6.76 0.17
C LEU A 125 5.00 7.94 0.13
N GLU A 126 4.59 9.12 0.61
CA GLU A 126 5.43 10.33 0.63
C GLU A 126 6.71 10.14 1.47
N ALA A 127 6.63 9.35 2.55
CA ALA A 127 7.78 9.02 3.39
C ALA A 127 8.70 7.96 2.78
N ASN A 128 8.39 7.45 1.58
CA ASN A 128 9.01 6.27 0.98
C ASN A 128 9.09 5.10 1.98
N ALA A 129 8.03 4.91 2.78
CA ALA A 129 8.01 3.89 3.82
C ALA A 129 7.97 2.47 3.22
N PRO A 130 8.30 1.42 4.01
CA PRO A 130 8.29 0.03 3.55
C PRO A 130 6.92 -0.43 3.02
N PRO A 131 6.80 -1.59 2.36
CA PRO A 131 5.51 -2.12 1.91
C PRO A 131 4.42 -2.02 2.99
N TYR A 132 3.22 -1.57 2.61
CA TYR A 132 2.13 -1.32 3.55
C TYR A 132 1.58 -2.63 4.11
N VAL A 133 1.50 -2.75 5.44
CA VAL A 133 1.13 -3.98 6.15
C VAL A 133 -0.19 -3.78 6.89
N MET A 134 -1.12 -4.73 6.78
CA MET A 134 -2.46 -4.65 7.38
C MET A 134 -2.62 -5.35 8.71
N ALA A 135 -1.70 -6.25 9.07
CA ALA A 135 -1.66 -6.89 10.38
C ALA A 135 -0.26 -7.43 10.67
N ALA A 136 0.08 -7.57 11.95
CA ALA A 136 1.28 -8.24 12.40
C ALA A 136 0.91 -9.29 13.45
N PHE A 137 1.58 -10.43 13.40
CA PHE A 137 1.38 -11.57 14.28
C PHE A 137 2.74 -12.06 14.76
N ASP A 138 2.80 -12.53 16.00
CA ASP A 138 4.05 -13.05 16.57
C ASP A 138 4.36 -14.45 16.01
N SER A 139 3.32 -15.24 15.73
CA SER A 139 3.45 -16.63 15.29
C SER A 139 2.57 -16.99 14.10
N ARG A 140 2.95 -18.10 13.44
CA ARG A 140 2.20 -18.65 12.31
C ARG A 140 0.81 -19.12 12.73
N GLU A 141 0.72 -19.73 13.90
CA GLU A 141 -0.52 -20.27 14.47
C GLU A 141 -1.52 -19.14 14.74
N GLU A 142 -1.06 -18.00 15.27
CA GLU A 142 -1.88 -16.82 15.48
C GLU A 142 -2.42 -16.25 14.16
N ALA A 143 -1.54 -16.08 13.18
CA ALA A 143 -1.91 -15.57 11.87
C ALA A 143 -2.91 -16.50 11.14
N GLU A 144 -2.70 -17.80 11.22
CA GLU A 144 -3.63 -18.78 10.65
C GLU A 144 -4.97 -18.80 11.38
N ALA A 145 -4.98 -18.71 12.72
CA ALA A 145 -6.20 -18.60 13.49
C ALA A 145 -6.99 -17.32 13.15
N TRP A 146 -6.31 -16.19 12.98
CA TRP A 146 -6.91 -14.95 12.48
C TRP A 146 -7.52 -15.16 11.10
N LEU A 147 -6.76 -15.71 10.15
CA LEU A 147 -7.21 -15.92 8.78
C LEU A 147 -8.45 -16.83 8.69
N GLN A 148 -8.52 -17.88 9.51
CA GLN A 148 -9.66 -18.80 9.55
C GLN A 148 -10.91 -18.14 10.14
N LYS A 149 -10.76 -17.28 11.14
CA LYS A 149 -11.88 -16.59 11.79
C LYS A 149 -12.37 -15.35 11.03
N HIS A 150 -11.53 -14.77 10.18
CA HIS A 150 -11.87 -13.54 9.48
C HIS A 150 -13.02 -13.76 8.49
N PRO A 151 -14.13 -13.00 8.53
CA PRO A 151 -15.29 -13.27 7.68
C PRO A 151 -14.98 -13.07 6.19
N SER A 152 -14.20 -12.03 5.86
CA SER A 152 -13.76 -11.71 4.48
C SER A 152 -12.31 -11.22 4.49
N PRO A 153 -11.29 -12.11 4.48
CA PRO A 153 -9.88 -11.72 4.56
C PRO A 153 -9.48 -10.67 3.51
N PRO A 154 -8.56 -9.73 3.83
CA PRO A 154 -8.17 -8.66 2.93
C PRO A 154 -7.27 -9.19 1.81
N LEU A 155 -7.85 -9.51 0.65
CA LEU A 155 -7.14 -10.13 -0.48
C LEU A 155 -5.98 -9.26 -1.00
N PHE A 156 -4.78 -9.85 -1.12
CA PHE A 156 -3.51 -9.22 -1.52
C PHE A 156 -2.90 -8.23 -0.53
N ALA A 157 -3.54 -7.98 0.62
CA ALA A 157 -2.89 -7.25 1.70
C ALA A 157 -1.67 -8.01 2.22
N GLU A 158 -0.65 -7.27 2.64
CA GLU A 158 0.52 -7.84 3.30
C GLU A 158 0.29 -7.92 4.82
N VAL A 159 0.76 -9.00 5.44
CA VAL A 159 0.80 -9.18 6.89
C VAL A 159 2.22 -9.59 7.31
N LEU A 160 2.59 -9.26 8.54
CA LEU A 160 3.85 -9.73 9.13
C LEU A 160 3.58 -10.93 10.04
N ILE A 161 4.40 -11.97 9.90
CA ILE A 161 4.42 -13.13 10.82
C ILE A 161 5.84 -13.25 11.35
N GLY A 162 6.06 -12.94 12.63
CA GLY A 162 7.40 -12.87 13.22
C GLY A 162 8.33 -11.96 12.41
N ASN A 163 7.85 -10.78 12.02
CA ASN A 163 8.54 -9.80 11.17
C ASN A 163 8.95 -10.33 9.77
N LYS A 164 8.27 -11.36 9.26
CA LYS A 164 8.43 -11.80 7.86
C LYS A 164 7.17 -11.45 7.07
N PRO A 165 7.30 -10.93 5.84
CA PRO A 165 6.15 -10.51 5.06
C PRO A 165 5.45 -11.71 4.39
N HIS A 166 4.12 -11.69 4.43
CA HIS A 166 3.25 -12.68 3.83
C HIS A 166 2.08 -11.99 3.12
N ASP A 167 1.68 -12.51 1.97
CA ASP A 167 0.47 -12.03 1.28
C ASP A 167 -0.76 -12.75 1.83
N VAL A 168 -1.89 -12.06 1.91
CA VAL A 168 -3.18 -12.69 2.16
C VAL A 168 -3.78 -13.15 0.84
N VAL A 169 -3.88 -14.46 0.66
CA VAL A 169 -4.59 -15.05 -0.48
C VAL A 169 -5.96 -15.51 -0.01
N TYR A 170 -7.01 -15.00 -0.65
CA TYR A 170 -8.39 -15.36 -0.37
C TYR A 170 -9.21 -15.48 -1.66
N VAL A 171 -9.86 -16.64 -1.85
CA VAL A 171 -10.84 -16.84 -2.92
C VAL A 171 -12.19 -17.06 -2.26
N ARG A 172 -13.08 -16.08 -2.41
CA ARG A 172 -14.40 -16.04 -1.76
C ARG A 172 -15.26 -17.25 -2.13
N GLU A 173 -15.26 -17.65 -3.40
CA GLU A 173 -16.15 -18.67 -3.95
C GLU A 173 -15.89 -20.06 -3.38
N THR A 174 -14.62 -20.38 -3.13
CA THR A 174 -14.19 -21.68 -2.57
C THR A 174 -13.83 -21.58 -1.10
N ASN A 175 -13.91 -20.38 -0.53
CA ASN A 175 -13.37 -20.03 0.78
C ASN A 175 -11.89 -20.43 0.96
N PHE A 176 -11.12 -20.50 -0.14
CA PHE A 176 -9.70 -20.85 -0.08
C PHE A 176 -8.91 -19.69 0.53
N ARG A 177 -8.09 -19.98 1.53
CA ARG A 177 -7.34 -18.98 2.30
C ARG A 177 -5.93 -19.46 2.58
N ARG A 178 -4.92 -18.63 2.32
CA ARG A 178 -3.51 -18.91 2.64
C ARG A 178 -2.70 -17.66 2.93
N LEU A 179 -1.56 -17.85 3.58
CA LEU A 179 -0.55 -16.84 3.86
C LEU A 179 0.81 -17.23 3.24
N PRO A 180 0.97 -17.23 1.91
CA PRO A 180 2.26 -17.45 1.28
C PRO A 180 3.27 -16.38 1.69
N TRP A 181 4.54 -16.76 1.76
CA TRP A 181 5.65 -15.82 1.97
C TRP A 181 5.81 -14.88 0.77
N ASN A 182 6.11 -13.61 1.02
CA ASN A 182 6.35 -12.61 -0.03
C ASN A 182 7.79 -12.07 0.03
N ARG A 183 8.24 -11.42 -1.06
CA ARG A 183 9.59 -10.82 -1.15
C ARG A 183 9.59 -9.30 -1.26
N ARG A 184 8.46 -8.62 -1.07
CA ARG A 184 8.34 -7.17 -1.29
C ARG A 184 9.25 -6.38 -0.37
N LEU A 185 9.28 -6.73 0.92
CA LEU A 185 10.19 -6.08 1.86
C LEU A 185 11.66 -6.32 1.51
N HIS A 186 12.02 -7.53 1.08
CA HIS A 186 13.39 -7.86 0.64
C HIS A 186 13.82 -7.01 -0.57
N GLN A 187 12.92 -6.84 -1.54
CA GLN A 187 13.15 -6.01 -2.73
C GLN A 187 13.25 -4.53 -2.37
N TYR A 188 12.41 -4.07 -1.45
CA TYR A 188 12.45 -2.71 -0.94
C TYR A 188 13.78 -2.41 -0.23
N LEU A 189 14.27 -3.33 0.61
CA LEU A 189 15.60 -3.18 1.24
C LEU A 189 16.73 -3.12 0.19
N SER A 190 16.67 -3.95 -0.87
CA SER A 190 17.63 -3.84 -1.99
C SER A 190 17.57 -2.49 -2.69
N TRP A 191 16.36 -1.95 -2.91
CA TRP A 191 16.18 -0.64 -3.51
C TRP A 191 16.79 0.46 -2.63
N LEU A 192 16.64 0.38 -1.30
CA LEU A 192 17.32 1.32 -0.40
C LEU A 192 18.83 1.19 -0.45
N GLU A 193 19.38 -0.03 -0.53
CA GLU A 193 20.83 -0.24 -0.65
C GLU A 193 21.41 0.55 -1.83
N GLU A 194 20.66 0.63 -2.93
CA GLU A 194 21.08 1.26 -4.18
C GLU A 194 20.79 2.76 -4.23
N PHE A 195 19.61 3.20 -3.78
CA PHE A 195 19.11 4.56 -4.02
C PHE A 195 19.04 5.44 -2.76
N ASP A 196 19.10 4.86 -1.57
CA ASP A 196 18.99 5.56 -0.29
C ASP A 196 19.91 4.90 0.77
N PRO A 197 21.23 5.00 0.58
CA PRO A 197 22.20 4.24 1.36
C PRO A 197 22.08 4.54 2.85
N PRO A 198 22.27 3.54 3.72
CA PRO A 198 21.94 3.66 5.13
C PRO A 198 22.85 4.65 5.87
N ASP A 199 22.24 5.62 6.55
CA ASP A 199 22.88 6.51 7.52
C ASP A 199 22.23 6.32 8.89
N ALA A 200 22.95 5.68 9.82
CA ALA A 200 22.37 5.24 11.09
C ALA A 200 22.17 6.41 12.06
N GLU A 201 20.92 6.63 12.47
CA GLU A 201 20.54 7.62 13.48
C GLU A 201 20.98 7.20 14.89
N ALA A 202 21.05 5.89 15.15
CA ALA A 202 21.45 5.33 16.43
C ALA A 202 22.23 4.01 16.24
N SER A 203 23.05 3.66 17.24
CA SER A 203 23.78 2.40 17.26
C SER A 203 23.69 1.69 18.61
N PHE A 204 23.55 0.36 18.56
CA PHE A 204 23.30 -0.52 19.69
C PHE A 204 24.22 -1.75 19.63
N SER A 205 24.50 -2.34 20.79
CA SER A 205 25.33 -3.54 20.87
C SER A 205 24.52 -4.80 20.60
N THR A 206 23.23 -4.81 20.96
CA THR A 206 22.34 -5.96 20.77
C THR A 206 21.00 -5.57 20.15
N LEU A 207 20.29 -6.57 19.63
CA LEU A 207 18.97 -6.37 19.02
C LEU A 207 17.93 -5.93 20.05
N GLU A 208 17.99 -6.51 21.25
CA GLU A 208 17.07 -6.21 22.35
C GLU A 208 17.19 -4.74 22.80
N GLU A 209 18.40 -4.17 22.79
CA GLU A 209 18.62 -2.74 23.07
C GLU A 209 17.95 -1.84 22.01
N ALA A 210 18.10 -2.21 20.73
CA ALA A 210 17.51 -1.48 19.61
C ALA A 210 15.97 -1.57 19.62
N GLU A 211 15.42 -2.75 19.91
CA GLU A 211 13.97 -2.94 20.06
C GLU A 211 13.42 -2.11 21.22
N ALA A 212 14.08 -2.15 22.39
CA ALA A 212 13.70 -1.35 23.54
C ALA A 212 13.76 0.16 23.26
N TRP A 213 14.75 0.61 22.49
CA TRP A 213 14.83 2.00 22.03
C TRP A 213 13.65 2.37 21.12
N LEU A 214 13.36 1.53 20.11
CA LEU A 214 12.28 1.77 19.16
C LEU A 214 10.92 1.81 19.87
N MET A 215 10.69 0.93 20.84
CA MET A 215 9.44 0.87 21.61
C MET A 215 9.22 2.07 22.54
N ARG A 216 10.29 2.77 22.96
CA ARG A 216 10.20 3.97 23.82
C ARG A 216 9.88 5.25 23.06
N GLN A 217 9.94 5.23 21.73
CA GLN A 217 9.66 6.42 20.94
C GLN A 217 8.16 6.75 20.95
N ALA A 218 7.83 7.95 21.42
CA ALA A 218 6.45 8.44 21.43
C ALA A 218 5.90 8.67 20.02
N HIS A 219 6.73 9.22 19.14
CA HIS A 219 6.39 9.50 17.74
C HIS A 219 7.54 9.04 16.83
N PRO A 220 7.65 7.71 16.59
CA PRO A 220 8.71 7.20 15.75
C PRO A 220 8.55 7.67 14.30
N ALA A 221 9.68 7.92 13.64
CA ALA A 221 9.68 8.08 12.19
C ALA A 221 9.12 6.82 11.51
N LYS A 222 8.46 6.96 10.35
CA LYS A 222 7.92 5.81 9.60
C LYS A 222 9.02 4.80 9.27
N ARG A 223 10.23 5.29 9.01
CA ARG A 223 11.44 4.51 8.86
C ARG A 223 12.65 5.30 9.33
N THR A 224 13.62 4.63 9.92
CA THR A 224 14.96 5.16 10.20
C THR A 224 15.99 4.03 10.18
N TRP A 225 17.25 4.36 9.87
CA TRP A 225 18.34 3.41 9.92
C TRP A 225 18.95 3.39 11.32
N VAL A 226 19.23 2.18 11.82
CA VAL A 226 20.00 1.99 13.04
C VAL A 226 21.08 0.95 12.80
N LYS A 227 22.10 0.95 13.64
CA LYS A 227 23.21 0.00 13.56
C LYS A 227 23.27 -0.89 14.79
N VAL A 228 23.06 -2.19 14.62
CA VAL A 228 23.03 -3.17 15.72
C VAL A 228 24.17 -4.16 15.53
N ALA A 229 25.05 -4.29 16.51
CA ALA A 229 26.19 -5.22 16.47
C ALA A 229 27.04 -5.13 15.18
N GLY A 230 27.10 -3.95 14.55
CA GLY A 230 27.83 -3.73 13.30
C GLY A 230 27.01 -3.85 12.01
N GLU A 231 25.81 -4.43 12.04
CA GLU A 231 24.89 -4.55 10.90
C GLU A 231 23.86 -3.40 10.89
N PHE A 232 23.47 -2.94 9.70
CA PHE A 232 22.38 -1.97 9.55
C PHE A 232 21.03 -2.65 9.63
N TYR A 233 20.10 -2.04 10.35
CA TYR A 233 18.70 -2.43 10.45
C TYR A 233 17.82 -1.26 10.09
N LEU A 234 16.76 -1.54 9.33
CA LEU A 234 15.68 -0.60 9.11
C LEU A 234 14.70 -0.70 10.28
N ALA A 235 14.64 0.33 11.11
CA ALA A 235 13.62 0.50 12.12
C ALA A 235 12.37 1.11 11.48
N VAL A 236 11.23 0.45 11.65
CA VAL A 236 9.98 0.80 10.96
C VAL A 236 8.85 0.95 11.95
N TYR A 237 8.00 1.95 11.72
CA TYR A 237 6.74 2.12 12.42
C TYR A 237 5.56 2.09 11.45
N TYR A 238 4.73 1.06 11.56
CA TYR A 238 3.47 0.92 10.85
C TYR A 238 2.35 1.54 11.69
N SER A 239 2.09 2.83 11.51
CA SER A 239 1.12 3.58 12.33
C SER A 239 -0.30 3.05 12.22
N ASN A 240 -0.69 2.52 11.07
CA ASN A 240 -2.02 1.98 10.80
C ASN A 240 -2.36 0.74 11.64
N ILE A 241 -1.36 -0.03 12.06
CA ILE A 241 -1.51 -1.19 12.95
C ILE A 241 -0.79 -1.02 14.28
N ASN A 242 -0.23 0.18 14.53
CA ASN A 242 0.62 0.49 15.67
C ASN A 242 1.73 -0.57 15.91
N HIS A 243 2.36 -1.04 14.83
CA HIS A 243 3.40 -2.08 14.91
C HIS A 243 4.78 -1.49 14.68
N ARG A 244 5.77 -2.00 15.40
CA ARG A 244 7.17 -1.60 15.27
C ARG A 244 8.02 -2.83 14.95
N ALA A 245 8.91 -2.70 13.98
CA ALA A 245 9.76 -3.80 13.54
C ALA A 245 11.17 -3.31 13.19
N LEU A 246 12.13 -4.22 13.35
CA LEU A 246 13.51 -4.05 12.89
C LEU A 246 13.78 -5.08 11.80
N PHE A 247 14.23 -4.62 10.64
CA PHE A 247 14.56 -5.49 9.51
C PHE A 247 16.06 -5.39 9.20
N PRO A 248 16.83 -6.48 9.37
CA PRO A 248 18.26 -6.46 9.06
C PRO A 248 18.50 -6.22 7.57
N MET A 249 19.56 -5.48 7.23
CA MET A 249 19.91 -5.23 5.83
C MET A 249 20.30 -6.51 5.09
N SER A 250 20.75 -7.56 5.80
CA SER A 250 21.01 -8.89 5.23
C SER A 250 19.77 -9.56 4.61
N MET A 251 18.56 -9.08 4.90
CA MET A 251 17.33 -9.49 4.23
C MET A 251 17.25 -9.01 2.77
N ALA A 252 17.98 -7.97 2.37
CA ALA A 252 17.97 -7.47 1.00
C ALA A 252 18.28 -8.60 -0.01
N VAL A 253 17.54 -8.64 -1.12
CA VAL A 253 17.86 -9.53 -2.23
C VAL A 253 19.17 -9.05 -2.86
N ARG A 254 20.27 -9.73 -2.57
CA ARG A 254 21.54 -9.50 -3.25
C ARG A 254 21.54 -10.29 -4.56
N GLY A 255 21.71 -9.59 -5.67
CA GLY A 255 21.73 -10.20 -6.99
C GLY A 255 22.70 -11.40 -7.02
N SER A 256 22.19 -12.57 -7.39
CA SER A 256 22.98 -13.74 -7.74
C SER A 256 23.91 -13.38 -8.90
N LYS A 257 25.16 -13.02 -8.56
CA LYS A 257 26.27 -12.88 -9.51
C LYS A 257 26.80 -14.23 -10.03
N GLU A 258 26.12 -15.33 -9.75
CA GLU A 258 26.45 -16.66 -10.28
C GLU A 258 25.27 -17.19 -11.10
N LEU A 259 25.24 -16.86 -12.38
CA LEU A 259 24.62 -17.62 -13.48
C LEU A 259 25.04 -16.99 -14.82
N LYS A 260 26.36 -16.88 -15.01
CA LYS A 260 27.00 -16.77 -16.33
C LYS A 260 28.29 -17.59 -16.29
N SER A 261 28.14 -18.90 -16.40
CA SER A 261 29.16 -19.87 -16.82
C SER A 261 28.49 -21.22 -16.99
N SER A 262 27.84 -21.42 -18.13
CA SER A 262 27.67 -22.73 -18.78
C SER A 262 27.28 -22.48 -20.23
#